data_AF-A0A8T4T294-F1
#
_entry.id   AF-A0A8T4T294-F1
#
_cell.length_a   1.000
_cell.length_b   1.000
_cell.length_c   1.000
_cell.angle_alpha   90.00
_cell.angle_beta   90.00
_cell.angle_gamma   90.00
#
_symmetry.space_group_name_H-M   'P 1'
#
loop_
_entity.id
_entity.type
_entity.pdbx_description
1 polymer ?
#
loop_
_entity_poly.entity_id
_entity_poly.type
_entity_poly.pdbx_seq_one_letter_code
_entity_poly.pdbx_strand_id
1 'polypeptide(L)' 'MLKTFTITKKIAKHGNQAIIVIPSFLAEELEPRTLVEVRINVLKEAKKDG' A
#
# COMPACT_ATOMS: atom_id res chain seq x y z
N MET A 1 -10.48 14.70 14.08
CA MET A 1 -9.91 13.40 14.51
C MET A 1 -9.02 12.88 13.39
N LEU A 2 -7.91 12.21 13.73
CA LEU A 2 -7.09 11.52 12.74
C LEU A 2 -7.80 10.22 12.32
N LYS A 3 -7.92 9.98 11.02
CA LYS A 3 -8.54 8.76 10.48
C LYS A 3 -7.52 7.63 10.41
N THR A 4 -7.97 6.39 10.58
CA THR A 4 -7.11 5.20 10.46
C THR A 4 -7.77 4.17 9.56
N PHE A 5 -7.00 3.63 8.62
CA PHE A 5 -7.47 2.63 7.67
C PHE A 5 -6.57 1.39 7.77
N THR A 6 -7.16 0.20 7.81
CA THR A 6 -6.43 -1.07 7.70
C THR A 6 -6.76 -1.71 6.37
N ILE A 7 -5.75 -1.88 5.50
CA ILE A 7 -5.93 -2.43 4.15
C ILE A 7 -5.07 -3.68 4.02
N THR A 8 -5.70 -4.81 3.74
CA THR A 8 -4.99 -6.02 3.31
C THR A 8 -4.88 -6.01 1.81
N LYS A 9 -3.66 -5.88 1.27
CA LYS A 9 -3.42 -5.85 -0.17
C LYS A 9 -2.23 -6.73 -0.53
N LYS A 10 -2.28 -7.32 -1.73
CA LYS A 10 -1.10 -7.92 -2.35
C LYS A 10 -0.24 -6.82 -2.95
N ILE A 11 1.08 -6.97 -2.83
CA ILE A 11 2.05 -6.08 -3.44
C ILE A 11 2.00 -6.24 -4.97
N ALA A 12 1.88 -5.13 -5.69
CA ALA A 12 1.92 -5.12 -7.14
C ALA A 12 3.36 -4.91 -7.65
N LYS A 13 3.62 -5.29 -8.90
CA LYS A 13 4.89 -5.04 -9.59
C LYS A 13 4.68 -4.01 -10.68
N HIS A 14 5.49 -2.95 -10.67
CA HIS A 14 5.54 -1.96 -11.75
C HIS A 14 6.99 -1.82 -12.20
N GLY A 15 7.29 -2.35 -13.40
CA GLY A 15 8.67 -2.51 -13.86
C GLY A 15 9.48 -3.37 -12.89
N ASN A 16 10.61 -2.84 -12.42
CA ASN A 16 11.49 -3.48 -11.44
C ASN A 16 11.14 -3.11 -9.99
N GLN A 17 10.08 -2.34 -9.76
CA GLN A 17 9.69 -1.89 -8.43
C GLN A 17 8.46 -2.64 -7.92
N ALA A 18 8.49 -2.98 -6.63
CA ALA A 18 7.32 -3.40 -5.89
C ALA A 18 6.57 -2.14 -5.40
N ILE A 19 5.26 -2.07 -5.64
CA ILE A 19 4.42 -0.92 -5.27
C ILE A 19 3.18 -1.36 -4.49
N ILE A 20 2.74 -0.51 -3.57
CA ILE A 20 1.43 -0.62 -2.92
C ILE A 20 0.51 0.38 -3.62
N VAL A 21 -0.46 -0.12 -4.37
CA VAL A 21 -1.44 0.73 -5.04
C VAL A 21 -2.49 1.19 -4.03
N ILE A 22 -2.59 2.51 -3.85
CA ILE A 22 -3.59 3.14 -3.00
C ILE A 22 -4.98 3.03 -3.67
N PRO A 23 -6.01 2.50 -2.99
CA PRO A 23 -7.37 2.47 -3.52
C PRO A 23 -7.93 3.87 -3.78
N SER A 24 -8.72 4.03 -4.85
CA SER A 24 -9.27 5.33 -5.27
C SER A 24 -10.15 6.00 -4.21
N PHE A 25 -10.86 5.24 -3.37
CA PHE A 25 -11.67 5.82 -2.29
C PHE A 25 -10.84 6.49 -1.19
N LEU A 26 -9.52 6.26 -1.15
CA LEU A 26 -8.61 6.96 -0.25
C LEU A 26 -7.88 8.12 -0.95
N ALA A 27 -8.11 8.33 -2.25
CA ALA A 27 -7.40 9.36 -3.01
C ALA A 27 -7.67 10.77 -2.46
N GLU A 28 -8.90 11.03 -1.98
CA GLU A 28 -9.28 12.31 -1.37
C GLU A 28 -8.58 12.56 -0.02
N GLU A 29 -8.21 11.50 0.70
CA GLU A 29 -7.50 11.60 1.99
C GLU A 29 -5.98 11.55 1.83
N LEU A 30 -5.49 11.03 0.69
CA LEU A 30 -4.09 10.78 0.37
C LEU A 30 -3.67 11.60 -0.86
N GLU A 31 -3.96 12.90 -0.82
CA GLU A 31 -3.56 13.82 -1.88
C GLU A 31 -2.02 13.87 -2.03
N PRO A 32 -1.51 14.22 -3.23
CA PRO A 32 -0.08 14.42 -3.42
C PRO A 32 0.52 15.33 -2.35
N ARG A 33 1.69 14.97 -1.83
CA ARG A 33 2.42 15.65 -0.72
C ARG A 33 1.86 15.39 0.69
N THR A 34 0.80 14.62 0.84
CA THR A 34 0.36 14.16 2.16
C THR A 34 1.38 13.19 2.74
N LEU A 35 1.90 13.51 3.93
CA LEU A 35 2.79 12.61 4.67
C LEU A 35 1.95 11.67 5.52
N VAL A 36 2.15 10.36 5.34
CA VAL A 36 1.45 9.33 6.11
C VAL A 36 2.42 8.31 6.68
N GLU A 37 2.06 7.75 7.83
CA GLU A 37 2.75 6.59 8.39
C GLU A 37 2.23 5.31 7.71
N VAL A 38 3.12 4.45 7.24
CA VAL A 38 2.77 3.15 6.66
C VAL A 38 3.32 2.05 7.55
N ARG A 39 2.43 1.24 8.13
CA ARG A 39 2.80 0.04 8.90
C ARG A 39 2.53 -1.21 8.07
N ILE A 40 3.56 -1.99 7.78
CA ILE A 40 3.47 -3.20 6.94
C ILE A 40 3.74 -4.43 7.80
N ASN A 41 2.77 -5.34 7.84
CA ASN A 41 2.94 -6.68 8.39
C ASN A 41 2.88 -7.69 7.24
N VAL A 42 3.96 -8.44 7.02
CA VAL A 42 3.98 -9.49 5.98
C VAL A 42 3.14 -10.66 6.45
N LEU A 43 1.93 -10.80 5.90
CA LEU A 43 1.00 -11.86 6.28
C LEU A 43 1.28 -13.21 5.58
N LYS A 44 1.92 -13.16 4.40
CA LYS A 44 2.29 -14.33 3.61
C LYS A 44 3.46 -13.99 2.69
N GLU A 45 4.44 -14.87 2.62
CA GLU A 45 5.59 -14.71 1.73
C GLU A 45 5.20 -14.88 0.26
N ALA A 46 5.75 -14.02 -0.60
CA ALA A 46 5.66 -14.21 -2.04
C ALA A 46 6.60 -15.34 -2.46
N LYS A 47 6.08 -16.36 -3.14
CA LYS A 47 6.94 -17.35 -3.79
C LYS A 47 7.70 -16.64 -4.92
N LYS A 48 9.04 -16.66 -4.89
CA LYS A 48 9.83 -16.34 -6.07
C LYS A 48 9.61 -17.51 -7.03
N ASP A 49 8.86 -17.28 -8.10
CA ASP A 49 8.90 -18.17 -9.25
C ASP A 49 10.31 -18.02 -9.84
N GLY A 50 11.15 -19.03 -9.56
CA GLY A 50 12.51 -19.16 -10.07
C GLY A 50 12.52 -19.68 -11.50
#